data_AF-A0A1F5NJJ6-F1
#
_entry.id   AF-A0A1F5NJJ6-F1
#
_cell.length_a   1.000
_cell.length_b   1.000
_cell.length_c   1.000
_cell.angle_alpha   90.00
_cell.angle_beta   90.00
_cell.angle_gamma   90.00
#
_symmetry.space_group_name_H-M   'P 1'
#
loop_
_entity.id
_entity.type
_entity.pdbx_description
1 polymer ?
#
loop_
_entity_poly.entity_id
_entity_poly.type
_entity_poly.pdbx_seq_one_letter_code
_entity_poly.pdbx_strand_id
1 'polypeptide(L)'
;MKSKLKNYLGQLRLYSLVDLILMMFAATAPLGPIFGAVMLHVGFLAFLESRHKQPGREPVIGDLPWALCVLIGGTYFGAHHQNEIVLYLCCSIQYARKKDGRWGLLSPFFRGAQVFALTSPFADFRFSVVAAIATAIRNALGDWRDVNADRYDAMKTWPVILGVKDDWHFLHLGATIATTWLWWLFTEDLSIFCPASLTLIEFRTYYLTPRNSNARALIRLRGFARRLHLVA
;
A
#
# COMPACT_ATOMS: atom_id res chain seq x y z
N MET A 1 -15.85 11.97 -17.00
CA MET A 1 -14.54 11.28 -17.14
C MET A 1 -13.56 11.84 -16.13
N LYS A 2 -12.92 11.02 -15.27
CA LYS A 2 -11.72 11.49 -14.56
C LYS A 2 -10.60 11.65 -15.59
N SER A 3 -9.78 12.70 -15.51
CA SER A 3 -8.62 12.83 -16.41
C SER A 3 -7.68 11.64 -16.21
N LYS A 4 -7.07 11.12 -17.28
CA LYS A 4 -6.08 10.03 -17.20
C LYS A 4 -4.98 10.33 -16.19
N LEU A 5 -4.52 11.59 -16.18
CA LEU A 5 -3.56 12.10 -15.21
C LEU A 5 -4.03 11.90 -13.76
N LYS A 6 -5.28 12.26 -13.43
CA LYS A 6 -5.84 12.08 -12.08
C LYS A 6 -5.93 10.61 -11.68
N ASN A 7 -6.12 9.71 -12.65
CA ASN A 7 -6.12 8.27 -12.40
C ASN A 7 -4.72 7.78 -12.01
N TYR A 8 -3.70 8.10 -12.80
CA TYR A 8 -2.30 7.76 -12.49
C TYR A 8 -1.84 8.35 -11.15
N LEU A 9 -2.13 9.63 -10.88
CA LEU A 9 -1.82 10.26 -9.60
C LEU A 9 -2.50 9.53 -8.42
N GLY A 10 -3.73 9.06 -8.62
CA GLY A 10 -4.43 8.26 -7.61
C GLY A 10 -3.82 6.87 -7.40
N GLN A 11 -3.24 6.26 -8.45
CA GLN A 11 -2.55 4.96 -8.38
C GLN A 11 -1.20 5.05 -7.66
N LEU A 12 -0.55 6.21 -7.66
CA LEU A 12 0.65 6.47 -6.85
C LEU A 12 0.37 6.44 -5.34
N ARG A 13 -0.90 6.54 -4.92
CA ARG A 13 -1.32 6.48 -3.52
C ARG A 13 -0.50 7.44 -2.65
N LEU A 14 -0.51 8.73 -3.02
CA LEU A 14 0.27 9.78 -2.35
C LEU A 14 0.12 9.78 -0.83
N TYR A 15 -1.06 9.46 -0.30
CA TYR A 15 -1.30 9.27 1.15
C TYR A 15 -0.35 8.26 1.81
N SER A 16 0.04 7.19 1.11
CA SER A 16 0.98 6.20 1.63
C SER A 16 2.44 6.58 1.36
N LEU A 17 2.70 7.40 0.33
CA LEU A 17 4.04 7.86 -0.01
C LEU A 17 4.56 8.89 0.99
N VAL A 18 3.72 9.83 1.42
CA VAL A 18 4.11 10.83 2.41
C VAL A 18 4.39 10.20 3.78
N ASP A 19 3.58 9.22 4.18
CA ASP A 19 3.82 8.41 5.38
C ASP A 19 5.16 7.65 5.30
N LEU A 20 5.48 7.04 4.14
CA LEU A 20 6.76 6.37 3.91
C LEU A 20 7.93 7.36 4.05
N ILE A 21 7.84 8.55 3.46
CA ILE A 21 8.89 9.57 3.55
C ILE A 21 9.14 9.95 5.01
N LEU A 22 8.08 10.22 5.78
CA LEU A 22 8.21 10.56 7.20
C LEU A 22 8.80 9.40 8.00
N MET A 23 8.39 8.16 7.73
CA MET A 23 8.96 6.97 8.37
C MET A 23 10.46 6.83 8.10
N MET A 24 10.92 7.14 6.88
CA MET A 24 12.35 7.09 6.55
C MET A 24 13.13 8.23 7.24
N PHE A 25 12.53 9.40 7.44
CA PHE A 25 13.11 10.45 8.29
C PHE A 25 13.21 10.01 9.75
N ALA A 26 12.17 9.38 10.28
CA ALA A 26 12.18 8.80 11.63
C ALA A 26 13.22 7.68 11.78
N ALA A 27 13.52 6.95 10.69
CA ALA A 27 14.61 5.99 10.63
C ALA A 27 15.99 6.64 10.48
N THR A 28 16.11 7.97 10.52
CA THR A 28 17.35 8.73 10.32
C THR A 28 18.03 8.51 8.96
N ALA A 29 17.27 8.07 7.95
CA ALA A 29 17.82 7.78 6.63
C ALA A 29 18.25 9.08 5.91
N PRO A 30 19.41 9.11 5.23
CA PRO A 30 19.81 10.25 4.41
C PRO A 30 18.88 10.46 3.21
N LEU A 31 18.92 11.66 2.60
CA LEU A 31 18.05 12.02 1.47
C LEU A 31 18.15 11.07 0.26
N GLY A 32 19.36 10.58 -0.06
CA GLY A 32 19.58 9.62 -1.13
C GLY A 32 18.77 8.32 -0.91
N PRO A 33 18.97 7.62 0.21
CA PRO A 33 18.16 6.46 0.57
C PRO A 33 16.65 6.72 0.72
N ILE A 34 16.23 7.89 1.20
CA ILE A 34 14.81 8.27 1.19
C ILE A 34 14.25 8.27 -0.24
N PHE A 35 14.95 8.93 -1.17
CA PHE A 35 14.57 8.94 -2.58
C PHE A 35 14.59 7.52 -3.17
N GLY A 36 15.60 6.71 -2.83
CA GLY A 36 15.70 5.30 -3.20
C GLY A 36 14.48 4.49 -2.75
N ALA A 37 14.08 4.60 -1.49
CA ALA A 37 12.92 3.94 -0.92
C ALA A 37 11.61 4.36 -1.61
N VAL A 38 11.45 5.65 -1.92
CA VAL A 38 10.31 6.17 -2.68
C VAL A 38 10.27 5.56 -4.07
N MET A 39 11.39 5.50 -4.80
CA MET A 39 11.46 4.91 -6.13
C MET A 39 11.21 3.39 -6.10
N LEU A 40 11.75 2.66 -5.12
CA LEU A 40 11.43 1.25 -4.88
C LEU A 40 9.92 1.06 -4.60
N HIS A 41 9.30 1.97 -3.86
CA HIS A 41 7.86 1.91 -3.59
C HIS A 41 7.01 2.20 -4.83
N VAL A 42 7.35 3.22 -5.60
CA VAL A 42 6.68 3.54 -6.87
C VAL A 42 6.84 2.39 -7.87
N GLY A 43 8.03 1.79 -7.96
CA GLY A 43 8.27 0.60 -8.79
C GLY A 43 7.42 -0.58 -8.36
N PHE A 44 7.32 -0.84 -7.06
CA PHE A 44 6.40 -1.83 -6.50
C PHE A 44 4.94 -1.54 -6.87
N LEU A 45 4.47 -0.30 -6.76
CA LEU A 45 3.10 0.07 -7.14
C LEU A 45 2.86 -0.16 -8.64
N ALA A 46 3.78 0.25 -9.50
CA ALA A 46 3.68 0.02 -10.94
C ALA A 46 3.63 -1.48 -11.28
N PHE A 47 4.46 -2.29 -10.64
CA PHE A 47 4.41 -3.75 -10.75
C PHE A 47 3.09 -4.33 -10.23
N LEU A 48 2.57 -3.82 -9.11
CA LEU A 48 1.30 -4.26 -8.56
C LEU A 48 0.15 -3.97 -9.51
N GLU A 49 0.09 -2.78 -10.11
CA GLU A 49 -0.96 -2.41 -11.07
C GLU A 49 -0.86 -3.23 -12.36
N SER A 50 0.35 -3.53 -12.86
CA SER A 50 0.54 -4.39 -14.04
C SER A 50 0.07 -5.83 -13.83
N ARG A 51 0.17 -6.34 -12.59
CA ARG A 51 -0.30 -7.68 -12.21
C ARG A 51 -1.79 -7.72 -11.85
N HIS A 52 -2.28 -6.77 -11.06
CA HIS A 52 -3.64 -6.82 -10.51
C HIS A 52 -4.72 -6.40 -11.50
N LYS A 53 -4.36 -5.57 -12.51
CA LYS A 53 -5.23 -5.12 -13.61
C LYS A 53 -6.65 -4.77 -13.14
N GLN A 54 -6.75 -3.97 -12.06
CA GLN A 54 -8.04 -3.70 -11.45
C GLN A 54 -8.92 -2.84 -12.39
N PRO A 55 -10.21 -3.19 -12.56
CA PRO A 55 -11.10 -2.38 -13.38
C PRO A 55 -11.16 -0.91 -12.92
N GLY A 56 -11.25 0.03 -13.89
CA GLY A 56 -11.29 1.46 -13.62
C GLY A 56 -9.93 2.13 -13.33
N ARG A 57 -8.83 1.38 -13.34
CA ARG A 57 -7.46 1.91 -13.30
C ARG A 57 -6.87 1.95 -14.71
N GLU A 58 -6.13 3.01 -14.99
CA GLU A 58 -5.34 3.08 -16.22
C GLU A 58 -4.22 2.03 -16.17
N PRO A 59 -4.00 1.27 -17.25
CA PRO A 59 -2.98 0.23 -17.26
C PRO A 59 -1.58 0.83 -17.27
N VAL A 60 -0.67 0.23 -16.51
CA VAL A 60 0.76 0.46 -16.67
C VAL A 60 1.21 -0.26 -17.94
N ILE A 61 1.73 0.48 -18.91
CA ILE A 61 2.12 -0.06 -20.22
C ILE A 61 3.54 -0.62 -20.14
N GLY A 62 3.65 -1.95 -20.30
CA GLY A 62 4.92 -2.67 -20.35
C GLY A 62 5.65 -2.81 -19.01
N ASP A 63 6.84 -3.40 -19.06
CA ASP A 63 7.66 -3.68 -17.86
C ASP A 63 8.65 -2.56 -17.52
N LEU A 64 8.88 -1.65 -18.46
CA LEU A 64 9.87 -0.59 -18.33
C LEU A 64 9.65 0.32 -17.11
N PRO A 65 8.42 0.81 -16.80
CA PRO A 65 8.24 1.78 -15.72
C PRO A 65 8.62 1.23 -14.34
N TRP A 66 8.24 -0.02 -14.04
CA TRP A 66 8.56 -0.62 -12.74
C TRP A 66 10.05 -1.00 -12.66
N ALA A 67 10.64 -1.51 -13.75
CA ALA A 67 12.05 -1.86 -13.80
C ALA A 67 12.97 -0.63 -13.61
N LEU A 68 12.66 0.49 -14.27
CA LEU A 68 13.40 1.74 -14.10
C LEU A 68 13.32 2.27 -12.67
N CYS A 69 12.13 2.25 -12.07
CA CYS A 69 11.96 2.67 -10.68
C CYS A 69 12.73 1.77 -9.71
N VAL A 70 12.77 0.46 -9.94
CA VAL A 70 13.58 -0.47 -9.13
C VAL A 70 15.07 -0.22 -9.30
N LEU A 71 15.54 0.02 -10.52
CA LEU A 71 16.95 0.31 -10.79
C LEU A 71 17.39 1.61 -10.11
N ILE A 72 16.67 2.71 -10.36
CA ILE A 72 16.93 4.01 -9.72
C ILE A 72 16.84 3.86 -8.20
N GLY A 73 15.79 3.19 -7.72
CA GLY A 73 15.57 2.93 -6.31
C GLY A 73 16.74 2.21 -5.66
N GLY A 74 17.20 1.10 -6.24
CA GLY A 74 18.33 0.33 -5.73
C GLY A 74 19.64 1.12 -5.76
N THR A 75 19.90 1.89 -6.81
CA THR A 75 21.09 2.75 -6.90
C THR A 75 21.13 3.80 -5.79
N TYR A 76 20.02 4.52 -5.57
CA TYR A 76 19.95 5.58 -4.56
C TYR A 76 19.77 5.05 -3.13
N PHE A 77 19.18 3.87 -2.95
CA PHE A 77 19.06 3.22 -1.65
C PHE A 77 20.43 2.81 -1.10
N GLY A 78 21.36 2.44 -1.98
CA GLY A 78 22.78 2.31 -1.67
C GLY A 78 23.34 0.92 -1.97
N ALA A 79 24.56 0.89 -2.53
CA ALA A 79 25.22 -0.35 -2.94
C ALA A 79 25.56 -1.30 -1.79
N HIS A 80 25.58 -0.82 -0.55
CA HIS A 80 25.87 -1.63 0.65
C HIS A 80 24.63 -2.32 1.24
N HIS A 81 23.43 -2.04 0.73
CA HIS A 81 22.15 -2.56 1.26
C HIS A 81 21.47 -3.55 0.30
N GLN A 82 22.27 -4.34 -0.41
CA GLN A 82 21.78 -5.27 -1.44
C GLN A 82 20.84 -6.33 -0.86
N ASN A 83 21.15 -6.84 0.33
CA ASN A 83 20.34 -7.88 0.97
C ASN A 83 18.93 -7.37 1.30
N GLU A 84 18.83 -6.14 1.79
CA GLU A 84 17.58 -5.49 2.13
C GLU A 84 16.77 -5.15 0.87
N ILE A 85 17.44 -4.68 -0.20
CA ILE A 85 16.78 -4.48 -1.49
C ILE A 85 16.23 -5.81 -2.02
N VAL A 86 17.01 -6.90 -1.97
CA VAL A 86 16.57 -8.22 -2.40
C VAL A 86 15.38 -8.69 -1.56
N LEU A 87 15.44 -8.56 -0.23
CA LEU A 87 14.33 -8.89 0.65
C LEU A 87 13.07 -8.08 0.30
N TYR A 88 13.21 -6.76 0.10
CA TYR A 88 12.12 -5.88 -0.31
C TYR A 88 11.48 -6.34 -1.63
N LEU A 89 12.28 -6.70 -2.63
CA LEU A 89 11.81 -7.19 -3.93
C LEU A 89 11.12 -8.55 -3.81
N CYS A 90 11.69 -9.50 -3.06
CA CYS A 90 11.07 -10.79 -2.79
C CYS A 90 9.70 -10.61 -2.12
N CYS A 91 9.60 -9.79 -1.08
CA CYS A 91 8.34 -9.50 -0.42
C CYS A 91 7.36 -8.76 -1.34
N SER A 92 7.84 -7.89 -2.24
CA SER A 92 7.00 -7.23 -3.26
C SER A 92 6.36 -8.21 -4.23
N ILE A 93 7.12 -9.20 -4.69
CA ILE A 93 6.61 -10.26 -5.56
C ILE A 93 5.57 -11.10 -4.82
N GLN A 94 5.86 -11.55 -3.60
CA GLN A 94 4.91 -12.35 -2.83
C GLN A 94 3.65 -11.56 -2.44
N TYR A 95 3.78 -10.26 -2.14
CA TYR A 95 2.63 -9.39 -1.90
C TYR A 95 1.73 -9.29 -3.14
N ALA A 96 2.31 -9.16 -4.35
CA ALA A 96 1.52 -9.08 -5.58
C ALA A 96 0.65 -10.32 -5.82
N ARG A 97 1.05 -11.48 -5.27
CA ARG A 97 0.28 -12.73 -5.29
C ARG A 97 -0.91 -12.74 -4.34
N LYS A 98 -1.23 -11.64 -3.64
CA LYS A 98 -2.42 -11.53 -2.75
C LYS A 98 -3.70 -12.09 -3.39
N LYS A 99 -3.88 -11.95 -4.71
CA LYS A 99 -5.04 -12.46 -5.45
C LYS A 99 -5.09 -14.00 -5.57
N ASP A 100 -3.98 -14.69 -5.34
CA ASP A 100 -3.83 -16.14 -5.51
C ASP A 100 -4.32 -16.91 -4.26
N GLY A 101 -5.58 -16.69 -3.85
CA GLY A 101 -6.21 -17.42 -2.75
C GLY A 101 -5.48 -17.27 -1.42
N ARG A 102 -4.75 -18.32 -1.00
CA ARG A 102 -4.09 -18.43 0.33
C ARG A 102 -3.03 -17.35 0.58
N TRP A 103 -2.43 -16.79 -0.47
CA TRP A 103 -1.45 -15.71 -0.34
C TRP A 103 -2.07 -14.41 0.20
N GLY A 104 -3.38 -14.25 0.11
CA GLY A 104 -4.11 -13.14 0.73
C GLY A 104 -4.02 -13.11 2.26
N LEU A 105 -3.76 -14.24 2.91
CA LEU A 105 -3.53 -14.29 4.36
C LEU A 105 -2.20 -13.67 4.76
N LEU A 106 -1.22 -13.78 3.87
CA LEU A 106 0.16 -13.43 4.15
C LEU A 106 0.52 -12.02 3.67
N SER A 107 -0.35 -11.36 2.89
CA SER A 107 -0.08 -10.03 2.35
C SER A 107 0.27 -8.97 3.43
N PRO A 108 -0.37 -8.93 4.61
CA PRO A 108 0.05 -7.99 5.66
C PRO A 108 1.49 -8.22 6.12
N PHE A 109 1.92 -9.48 6.25
CA PHE A 109 3.27 -9.83 6.68
C PHE A 109 4.32 -9.44 5.63
N PHE A 110 4.06 -9.70 4.34
CA PHE A 110 4.96 -9.24 3.28
C PHE A 110 5.06 -7.72 3.24
N ARG A 111 3.96 -7.01 3.53
CA ARG A 111 3.96 -5.56 3.61
C ARG A 111 4.77 -5.04 4.80
N GLY A 112 4.69 -5.70 5.95
CA GLY A 112 5.56 -5.42 7.10
C GLY A 112 7.03 -5.70 6.81
N ALA A 113 7.35 -6.85 6.21
CA ALA A 113 8.71 -7.24 5.86
C ALA A 113 9.36 -6.29 4.83
N GLN A 114 8.57 -5.77 3.87
CA GLN A 114 9.02 -4.67 2.99
C GLN A 114 9.47 -3.45 3.81
N VAL A 115 8.70 -3.03 4.80
CA VAL A 115 9.04 -1.88 5.65
C VAL A 115 10.24 -2.16 6.54
N PHE A 116 10.33 -3.37 7.09
CA PHE A 116 11.53 -3.81 7.82
C PHE A 116 12.77 -3.64 6.96
N ALA A 117 12.76 -4.17 5.73
CA ALA A 117 13.87 -4.08 4.79
C ALA A 117 14.25 -2.62 4.45
N LEU A 118 13.26 -1.73 4.32
CA LEU A 118 13.54 -0.33 4.02
C LEU A 118 14.17 0.43 5.22
N THR A 119 13.85 0.04 6.45
CA THR A 119 14.24 0.79 7.66
C THR A 119 15.45 0.21 8.38
N SER A 120 15.67 -1.11 8.32
CA SER A 120 16.72 -1.80 9.07
C SER A 120 18.16 -1.34 8.78
N PRO A 121 18.51 -0.77 7.62
CA PRO A 121 19.84 -0.22 7.41
C PRO A 121 20.13 1.08 8.17
N PHE A 122 19.09 1.81 8.57
CA PHE A 122 19.21 3.19 9.04
C PHE A 122 18.74 3.38 10.49
N ALA A 123 17.89 2.50 10.98
CA ALA A 123 17.35 2.55 12.33
C ALA A 123 17.80 1.36 13.18
N ASP A 124 17.59 1.46 14.49
CA ASP A 124 17.76 0.30 15.36
C ASP A 124 16.71 -0.79 15.06
N PHE A 125 17.03 -2.02 15.49
CA PHE A 125 16.16 -3.17 15.26
C PHE A 125 14.75 -2.98 15.84
N ARG A 126 14.62 -2.29 16.98
CA ARG A 126 13.32 -2.10 17.63
C ARG A 126 12.42 -1.20 16.80
N PHE A 127 12.95 -0.08 16.29
CA PHE A 127 12.24 0.80 15.39
C PHE A 127 11.78 0.05 14.13
N SER A 128 12.68 -0.69 13.48
CA SER A 128 12.34 -1.44 12.26
C SER A 128 11.27 -2.50 12.48
N VAL A 129 11.28 -3.19 13.63
CA VAL A 129 10.23 -4.14 14.01
C VAL A 129 8.90 -3.43 14.26
N VAL A 130 8.89 -2.31 14.98
CA VAL A 130 7.68 -1.50 15.21
C VAL A 130 7.11 -1.00 13.89
N ALA A 131 7.97 -0.48 13.00
CA ALA A 131 7.60 -0.02 11.67
C ALA A 131 6.94 -1.13 10.83
N ALA A 132 7.54 -2.32 10.86
CA ALA A 132 7.02 -3.50 10.17
C ALA A 132 5.65 -3.94 10.71
N ILE A 133 5.50 -4.04 12.04
CA ILE A 133 4.25 -4.46 12.68
C ILE A 133 3.14 -3.45 12.43
N ALA A 134 3.39 -2.16 12.66
CA ALA A 134 2.38 -1.12 12.48
C ALA A 134 1.92 -1.06 11.01
N THR A 135 2.84 -1.17 10.06
CA THR A 135 2.50 -1.21 8.63
C THR A 135 1.78 -2.49 8.23
N ALA A 136 2.12 -3.64 8.82
CA ALA A 136 1.37 -4.88 8.62
C ALA A 136 -0.07 -4.75 9.12
N ILE A 137 -0.27 -4.21 10.33
CA ILE A 137 -1.61 -3.93 10.88
C ILE A 137 -2.37 -2.98 9.95
N ARG A 138 -1.77 -1.85 9.55
CA ARG A 138 -2.37 -0.91 8.60
C ARG A 138 -2.81 -1.61 7.31
N ASN A 139 -1.97 -2.49 6.76
CA ASN A 139 -2.30 -3.23 5.55
C ASN A 139 -3.46 -4.20 5.78
N ALA A 140 -3.47 -4.92 6.90
CA ALA A 140 -4.59 -5.79 7.27
C ALA A 140 -5.89 -4.98 7.37
N LEU A 141 -5.88 -3.81 8.01
CA LEU A 141 -7.02 -2.89 8.07
C LEU A 141 -7.47 -2.40 6.67
N GLY A 142 -6.54 -2.32 5.71
CA GLY A 142 -6.84 -2.15 4.28
C GLY A 142 -7.67 -3.28 3.68
N ASP A 143 -7.41 -4.52 4.10
CA ASP A 143 -8.20 -5.67 3.68
C ASP A 143 -9.62 -5.60 4.29
N TRP A 144 -9.78 -5.10 5.52
CA TRP A 144 -11.12 -4.87 6.13
C TRP A 144 -11.92 -3.84 5.34
N ARG A 145 -11.26 -2.77 4.88
CA ARG A 145 -11.86 -1.78 3.99
C ARG A 145 -12.32 -2.41 2.67
N ASP A 146 -11.56 -3.37 2.14
CA ASP A 146 -11.78 -3.95 0.82
C ASP A 146 -12.49 -5.32 0.85
N VAL A 147 -13.00 -5.77 2.01
CA VAL A 147 -13.55 -7.12 2.24
C VAL A 147 -14.60 -7.54 1.20
N ASN A 148 -15.46 -6.63 0.78
CA ASN A 148 -16.50 -6.91 -0.20
C ASN A 148 -15.92 -7.16 -1.61
N ALA A 149 -14.87 -6.43 -1.98
CA ALA A 149 -14.16 -6.63 -3.24
C ALA A 149 -13.29 -7.89 -3.20
N ASP A 150 -12.57 -8.11 -2.09
CA ASP A 150 -11.73 -9.30 -1.88
C ASP A 150 -12.57 -10.58 -1.92
N ARG A 151 -13.78 -10.56 -1.35
CA ARG A 151 -14.74 -11.69 -1.45
C ARG A 151 -15.19 -11.93 -2.89
N TYR A 152 -15.46 -10.86 -3.65
CA TYR A 152 -15.86 -10.98 -5.05
C TYR A 152 -14.75 -11.59 -5.92
N ASP A 153 -13.50 -11.20 -5.66
CA ASP A 153 -12.29 -11.73 -6.31
C ASP A 153 -11.84 -13.09 -5.71
N ALA A 154 -12.64 -13.72 -4.82
CA ALA A 154 -12.36 -14.99 -4.15
C ALA A 154 -11.01 -15.04 -3.39
N MET A 155 -10.53 -13.90 -2.91
CA MET A 155 -9.30 -13.80 -2.13
C MET A 155 -9.53 -14.33 -0.71
N LYS A 156 -8.49 -14.90 -0.09
CA LYS A 156 -8.54 -15.37 1.30
C LYS A 156 -7.82 -14.41 2.23
N THR A 157 -8.26 -13.15 2.31
CA THR A 157 -7.75 -12.20 3.30
C THR A 157 -8.37 -12.45 4.68
N TRP A 158 -7.74 -11.92 5.73
CA TRP A 158 -8.20 -12.08 7.12
C TRP A 158 -9.70 -11.78 7.31
N PRO A 159 -10.24 -10.61 6.90
CA PRO A 159 -11.66 -10.31 7.09
C PRO A 159 -12.57 -11.24 6.28
N VAL A 160 -12.13 -11.74 5.12
CA VAL A 160 -12.91 -12.70 4.34
C VAL A 160 -13.01 -14.04 5.06
N ILE A 161 -11.91 -14.56 5.60
CA ILE A 161 -11.89 -15.83 6.34
C ILE A 161 -12.67 -15.72 7.65
N LEU A 162 -12.54 -14.59 8.35
CA LEU A 162 -13.28 -14.32 9.57
C LEU A 162 -14.78 -14.03 9.32
N GLY A 163 -15.24 -14.01 8.07
CA GLY A 163 -16.65 -13.85 7.74
C GLY A 163 -17.20 -12.44 7.97
N VAL A 164 -16.34 -11.41 7.97
CA VAL A 164 -16.72 -10.01 8.19
C VAL A 164 -17.66 -9.53 7.09
N LYS A 165 -18.86 -9.06 7.44
CA LYS A 165 -19.92 -8.75 6.46
C LYS A 165 -19.80 -7.34 5.87
N ASP A 166 -19.35 -6.38 6.65
CA ASP A 166 -19.38 -4.95 6.31
C ASP A 166 -17.99 -4.40 6.00
N ASP A 167 -17.89 -3.52 5.00
CA ASP A 167 -16.66 -2.81 4.68
C ASP A 167 -16.52 -1.52 5.48
N TRP A 168 -15.35 -1.30 6.07
CA TRP A 168 -15.08 -0.09 6.87
C TRP A 168 -14.24 0.89 6.07
N HIS A 169 -14.91 1.76 5.31
CA HIS A 169 -14.27 2.57 4.26
C HIS A 169 -13.11 3.46 4.73
N PHE A 170 -13.22 3.99 5.95
CA PHE A 170 -12.27 4.93 6.53
C PHE A 170 -11.22 4.29 7.44
N LEU A 171 -11.32 2.98 7.71
CA LEU A 171 -10.44 2.30 8.66
C LEU A 171 -8.97 2.37 8.24
N HIS A 172 -8.68 2.12 6.96
CA HIS A 172 -7.33 2.26 6.43
C HIS A 172 -6.83 3.70 6.46
N LEU A 173 -7.69 4.70 6.22
CA LEU A 173 -7.29 6.10 6.27
C LEU A 173 -6.90 6.50 7.70
N GLY A 174 -7.74 6.13 8.68
CA GLY A 174 -7.44 6.34 10.10
C GLY A 174 -6.13 5.66 10.51
N ALA A 175 -5.88 4.45 10.02
CA ALA A 175 -4.63 3.74 10.25
C ALA A 175 -3.41 4.42 9.59
N THR A 176 -3.54 4.96 8.37
CA THR A 176 -2.45 5.74 7.74
C THR A 176 -2.15 7.00 8.56
N ILE A 177 -3.17 7.74 8.98
CA ILE A 177 -2.97 8.94 9.81
C ILE A 177 -2.28 8.55 11.12
N ALA A 178 -2.75 7.49 11.78
CA ALA A 178 -2.14 7.00 13.01
C ALA A 178 -0.66 6.62 12.82
N THR A 179 -0.28 5.98 11.71
CA THR A 179 1.13 5.68 11.43
C THR A 179 1.95 6.93 11.17
N THR A 180 1.43 7.93 10.45
CA THR A 180 2.10 9.22 10.24
C THR A 180 2.39 9.94 11.56
N TRP A 181 1.42 9.99 12.47
CA TRP A 181 1.64 10.54 13.80
C TRP A 181 2.61 9.70 14.63
N LEU A 182 2.57 8.37 14.50
CA LEU A 182 3.52 7.48 15.15
C LEU A 182 4.96 7.79 14.72
N TRP A 183 5.23 7.93 13.41
CA TRP A 183 6.58 8.23 12.91
C TRP A 183 7.08 9.59 13.38
N TRP A 184 6.19 10.58 13.44
CA TRP A 184 6.56 11.90 13.96
C TRP A 184 7.04 11.84 15.43
N LEU A 185 6.49 10.95 16.26
CA LEU A 185 6.96 10.78 17.65
C LEU A 185 8.40 10.26 17.74
N PHE A 186 8.94 9.70 16.66
CA PHE A 186 10.33 9.27 16.54
C PHE A 186 11.23 10.31 15.83
N THR A 187 10.70 11.48 15.47
CA THR A 187 11.49 12.58 14.91
C THR A 187 11.69 13.69 15.95
N GLU A 188 12.92 14.09 16.19
CA GLU A 188 13.25 15.09 17.23
C GLU A 188 13.05 16.54 16.74
N ASP A 189 13.33 16.80 15.45
CA ASP A 189 13.42 18.18 14.92
C ASP A 189 12.20 18.62 14.08
N LEU A 190 11.25 17.73 13.80
CA LEU A 190 10.11 18.07 12.96
C LEU A 190 9.01 18.73 13.79
N SER A 191 8.64 19.94 13.41
CA SER A 191 7.48 20.63 13.98
C SER A 191 6.20 19.81 13.83
N ILE A 192 5.27 19.93 14.80
CA ILE A 192 3.91 19.36 14.74
C ILE A 192 3.12 19.80 13.48
N PHE A 193 3.50 20.93 12.87
CA PHE A 193 2.93 21.35 11.59
C PHE A 193 3.24 20.37 10.43
N CYS A 194 4.32 19.58 10.54
CA CYS A 194 4.67 18.56 9.57
C CYS A 194 3.63 17.43 9.51
N PRO A 195 3.39 16.62 10.57
CA PRO A 195 2.38 15.55 10.53
C PRO A 195 0.96 16.09 10.29
N ALA A 196 0.65 17.31 10.76
CA ALA A 196 -0.63 17.96 10.45
C ALA A 196 -0.81 18.23 8.96
N SER A 197 0.23 18.74 8.29
CA SER A 197 0.23 18.97 6.84
C SER A 197 0.15 17.66 6.05
N LEU A 198 0.88 16.62 6.48
CA LEU A 198 0.81 15.30 5.86
C LEU A 198 -0.56 14.66 6.01
N THR A 199 -1.21 14.80 7.17
CA THR A 199 -2.60 14.35 7.40
C THR A 199 -3.56 14.99 6.40
N LEU A 200 -3.39 16.28 6.08
CA LEU A 200 -4.20 16.96 5.07
C LEU A 200 -3.96 16.38 3.66
N ILE A 201 -2.70 16.12 3.30
CA ILE A 201 -2.34 15.47 2.03
C ILE A 201 -2.97 14.09 1.94
N GLU A 202 -2.88 13.29 3.01
CA GLU A 202 -3.47 11.97 3.09
C GLU A 202 -4.97 12.02 2.88
N PHE A 203 -5.67 12.88 3.61
CA PHE A 203 -7.12 13.03 3.49
C PHE A 203 -7.53 13.42 2.07
N ARG A 204 -6.86 14.41 1.47
CA ARG A 204 -7.17 14.89 0.12
C ARG A 204 -6.87 13.87 -0.97
N THR A 205 -5.76 13.14 -0.82
CA THR A 205 -5.29 12.20 -1.85
C THR A 205 -5.89 10.80 -1.71
N TYR A 206 -6.42 10.44 -0.54
CA TYR A 206 -7.09 9.16 -0.31
C TYR A 206 -8.29 8.90 -1.25
N TYR A 207 -9.01 9.95 -1.62
CA TYR A 207 -10.14 9.88 -2.54
C TYR A 207 -9.72 9.89 -4.03
N LEU A 208 -8.44 10.15 -4.31
CA LEU A 208 -7.93 10.12 -5.68
C LEU A 208 -7.73 8.69 -6.18
N THR A 209 -7.41 7.74 -5.29
CA THR A 209 -7.21 6.34 -5.68
C THR A 209 -8.44 5.80 -6.41
N PRO A 210 -8.27 5.36 -7.67
CA PRO A 210 -9.38 4.78 -8.42
C PRO A 210 -9.78 3.47 -7.75
N ARG A 211 -10.99 3.46 -7.20
CA ARG A 211 -11.62 2.31 -6.58
C ARG A 211 -12.84 1.92 -7.40
N ASN A 212 -13.12 0.62 -7.46
CA ASN A 212 -14.27 0.09 -8.18
C ASN A 212 -15.59 0.48 -7.50
N SER A 213 -16.15 1.62 -7.89
CA SER A 213 -17.58 1.92 -7.69
C SER A 213 -18.46 0.90 -8.41
N ASN A 214 -17.97 0.35 -9.53
CA ASN A 214 -18.68 -0.63 -10.35
C ASN A 214 -18.78 -2.01 -9.69
N ALA A 215 -17.82 -2.43 -8.85
CA ALA A 215 -17.94 -3.68 -8.09
C ALA A 215 -19.09 -3.59 -7.07
N ARG A 216 -19.27 -2.44 -6.40
CA ARG A 216 -20.42 -2.21 -5.51
C ARG A 216 -21.75 -2.21 -6.28
N ALA A 217 -21.79 -1.65 -7.49
CA ALA A 217 -22.98 -1.70 -8.35
C ALA A 217 -23.27 -3.13 -8.87
N LEU A 218 -22.26 -3.87 -9.31
CA LEU A 218 -22.37 -5.27 -9.77
C LEU A 218 -22.73 -6.24 -8.64
N ILE A 219 -22.17 -6.06 -7.44
CA ILE A 219 -22.52 -6.84 -6.25
C ILE A 219 -23.97 -6.53 -5.82
N ARG A 220 -24.41 -5.26 -5.87
CA ARG A 220 -25.82 -4.89 -5.62
C ARG A 220 -26.76 -5.49 -6.67
N LEU A 221 -26.40 -5.43 -7.95
CA LEU A 221 -27.19 -6.00 -9.04
C LEU A 221 -27.28 -7.52 -8.98
N ARG A 222 -26.20 -8.24 -8.66
CA ARG A 222 -26.24 -9.69 -8.47
C ARG A 222 -26.92 -10.12 -7.18
N GLY A 223 -26.75 -9.36 -6.09
CA GLY A 223 -27.49 -9.58 -4.85
C GLY A 223 -29.00 -9.40 -5.06
N PHE A 224 -29.39 -8.43 -5.88
CA PHE A 224 -30.76 -8.23 -6.33
C PHE A 224 -31.23 -9.37 -7.25
N ALA A 225 -30.43 -9.76 -8.25
CA ALA A 225 -30.76 -10.85 -9.17
C ALA A 225 -30.89 -12.22 -8.48
N ARG A 226 -30.06 -12.52 -7.45
CA ARG A 226 -30.20 -13.72 -6.62
C ARG A 226 -31.47 -13.71 -5.76
N ARG A 227 -31.85 -12.56 -5.20
CA ARG A 227 -33.14 -12.42 -4.48
C ARG A 227 -34.34 -12.60 -5.42
N LEU A 228 -34.15 -12.38 -6.71
CA LEU A 228 -35.16 -12.61 -7.75
C LEU A 228 -35.06 -14.00 -8.40
N HIS A 229 -34.17 -14.89 -7.95
CA HIS A 229 -33.91 -16.20 -8.57
C HIS A 229 -33.52 -16.14 -10.07
N LEU A 230 -33.02 -15.00 -10.54
CA LEU A 230 -32.70 -14.78 -11.97
C LEU A 230 -31.31 -15.29 -12.36
N VAL A 231 -30.50 -15.72 -11.39
CA VAL A 231 -29.18 -16.30 -11.63
C VAL A 231 -28.99 -17.44 -10.62
N ALA A 232 -28.74 -18.65 -11.14
CA ALA A 232 -28.40 -19.84 -10.35
C ALA A 232 -27.08 -19.68 -9.59
#